data_AF-A0A7L0EF68-F1
#
_entry.id   AF-A0A7L0EF68-F1
#
_cell.length_a   1.000
_cell.length_b   1.000
_cell.length_c   1.000
_cell.angle_alpha   90.00
_cell.angle_beta   90.00
_cell.angle_gamma   90.00
#
_symmetry.space_group_name_H-M   'P 1'
#
loop_
_entity.id
_entity.type
_entity.pdbx_description
1 polymer ?
#
loop_
_entity_poly.entity_id
_entity_poly.type
_entity_poly.pdbx_seq_one_letter_code
_entity_poly.pdbx_strand_id
1 'polypeptide(L)'
;IDMYVEGVMDLLEMIMVFPLQPADAKEKKLALIIERATTRYFPVYEKVLKDHGQDYLVGNKLSFADIHLLEAILATEEFKPDVLSAFPTLQAFKGKTSNIPTIKKFLQPGSQKKPPTDDELLAIVMNVFYS
;
A
#
# COMPACT_ATOMS: atom_id res chain seq x y z
N ILE A 1 -10.39 9.23 11.77
CA ILE A 1 -10.21 8.52 10.48
C ILE A 1 -9.04 9.13 9.75
N ASP A 2 -9.00 10.47 9.66
CA ASP A 2 -7.99 11.25 8.93
C ASP A 2 -6.54 10.89 9.28
N MET A 3 -6.19 10.77 10.57
CA MET A 3 -4.82 10.39 11.00
C MET A 3 -4.33 9.04 10.41
N TYR A 4 -5.22 8.06 10.26
CA TYR A 4 -4.86 6.77 9.66
C TYR A 4 -4.75 6.87 8.14
N VAL A 5 -5.61 7.67 7.51
CA VAL A 5 -5.57 7.87 6.06
C VAL A 5 -4.30 8.64 5.68
N GLU A 6 -3.99 9.74 6.36
CA GLU A 6 -2.78 10.55 6.12
C GLU A 6 -1.50 9.73 6.24
N GLY A 7 -1.39 8.88 7.27
CA GLY A 7 -0.23 8.01 7.46
C GLY A 7 -0.04 7.00 6.32
N VAL A 8 -1.13 6.40 5.83
CA VAL A 8 -1.04 5.49 4.67
C VAL A 8 -0.75 6.25 3.38
N MET A 9 -1.35 7.43 3.19
CA MET A 9 -1.19 8.24 1.99
C MET A 9 0.26 8.69 1.78
N ASP A 10 0.97 9.05 2.85
CA ASP A 10 2.41 9.39 2.76
C ASP A 10 3.23 8.21 2.20
N LEU A 11 2.94 6.96 2.62
CA LEU A 11 3.60 5.77 2.07
C LEU A 11 3.21 5.52 0.60
N LEU A 12 1.91 5.61 0.27
CA LEU A 12 1.43 5.44 -1.10
C LEU A 12 2.00 6.49 -2.05
N GLU A 13 2.16 7.73 -1.60
CA GLU A 13 2.78 8.80 -2.40
C GLU A 13 4.24 8.46 -2.70
N MET A 14 5.01 7.99 -1.71
CA MET A 14 6.39 7.56 -1.95
C MET A 14 6.49 6.42 -2.97
N ILE A 15 5.54 5.49 -2.95
CA ILE A 15 5.42 4.40 -3.92
C ILE A 15 5.03 4.94 -5.31
N MET A 16 4.06 5.85 -5.38
CA MET A 16 3.57 6.44 -6.62
C MET A 16 4.65 7.21 -7.38
N VAL A 17 5.51 7.95 -6.67
CA VAL A 17 6.60 8.73 -7.29
C VAL A 17 7.89 7.93 -7.50
N PHE A 18 7.94 6.68 -7.05
CA PHE A 18 9.10 5.80 -7.21
C PHE A 18 9.51 5.59 -8.68
N PRO A 19 8.59 5.35 -9.63
CA PRO A 19 8.95 5.17 -11.05
C PRO A 19 9.64 6.40 -11.65
N LEU A 20 9.32 7.60 -11.16
CA LEU A 20 9.89 8.88 -11.61
C LEU A 20 11.32 9.13 -11.10
N GLN A 21 11.83 8.29 -10.19
CA GLN A 21 13.17 8.50 -9.63
C GLN A 21 14.27 8.21 -10.67
N PRO A 22 15.36 9.00 -10.67
CA PRO A 22 16.57 8.70 -11.44
C PRO A 22 17.11 7.30 -11.14
N ALA A 23 17.71 6.65 -12.14
CA ALA A 23 18.17 5.27 -12.03
C ALA A 23 19.19 5.05 -10.89
N ASP A 24 20.07 6.02 -10.64
CA ASP A 24 21.08 6.02 -9.58
C ASP A 24 20.49 6.23 -8.17
N ALA A 25 19.25 6.73 -8.08
CA ALA A 25 18.53 6.94 -6.82
C ALA A 25 17.50 5.85 -6.50
N LYS A 26 17.09 5.03 -7.49
CA LYS A 26 16.02 4.02 -7.35
C LYS A 26 16.29 3.04 -6.20
N GLU A 27 17.47 2.44 -6.13
CA GLU A 27 17.79 1.47 -5.08
C GLU A 27 17.68 2.07 -3.67
N LYS A 28 18.24 3.27 -3.46
CA LYS A 28 18.18 3.98 -2.18
C LYS A 28 16.74 4.36 -1.83
N LYS A 29 15.95 4.81 -2.81
CA LYS A 29 14.55 5.17 -2.58
C LYS A 29 13.71 3.94 -2.23
N LEU A 30 13.94 2.82 -2.91
CA LEU A 30 13.28 1.55 -2.61
C LEU A 30 13.57 1.10 -1.18
N ALA A 31 14.85 1.11 -0.79
CA ALA A 31 15.25 0.77 0.57
C ALA A 31 14.55 1.67 1.61
N LEU A 32 14.48 2.98 1.36
CA LEU A 32 13.78 3.93 2.24
C LEU A 32 12.27 3.67 2.31
N ILE A 33 11.62 3.32 1.20
CA ILE A 33 10.18 2.97 1.18
C ILE A 33 9.94 1.75 2.07
N ILE A 34 10.73 0.68 1.90
CA ILE A 34 10.62 -0.54 2.70
C ILE A 34 10.93 -0.28 4.17
N GLU A 35 11.97 0.50 4.46
CA GLU A 35 12.32 0.90 5.82
C GLU A 35 11.16 1.65 6.48
N ARG A 36 10.60 2.68 5.83
CA ARG A 36 9.48 3.44 6.39
C ARG A 36 8.21 2.61 6.53
N ALA A 37 7.91 1.75 5.55
CA ALA A 37 6.79 0.80 5.64
C ALA A 37 6.90 -0.06 6.91
N THR A 38 8.06 -0.66 7.13
CA THR A 38 8.28 -1.62 8.23
C THR A 38 8.58 -0.98 9.59
N THR A 39 9.10 0.25 9.65
CA THR A 39 9.49 0.89 10.92
C THR A 39 8.52 1.98 11.38
N ARG A 40 7.83 2.65 10.45
CA ARG A 40 7.00 3.82 10.75
C ARG A 40 5.51 3.55 10.59
N TYR A 41 5.09 2.91 9.50
CA TYR A 41 3.66 2.80 9.17
C TYR A 41 3.05 1.48 9.67
N PHE A 42 3.53 0.33 9.20
CA PHE A 42 2.95 -0.98 9.55
C PHE A 42 2.92 -1.25 11.06
N PRO A 43 3.93 -0.90 11.88
CA PRO A 43 3.84 -1.08 13.33
C PRO A 43 2.66 -0.35 13.97
N VAL A 44 2.25 0.80 13.44
CA VAL A 44 1.12 1.57 13.98
C VAL A 44 -0.18 0.82 13.74
N TYR A 45 -0.43 0.34 12.52
CA TYR A 45 -1.66 -0.38 12.18
C TYR A 45 -1.71 -1.77 12.82
N GLU A 46 -0.58 -2.47 12.88
CA GLU A 46 -0.45 -3.74 13.60
C GLU A 46 -0.83 -3.55 15.08
N LYS A 47 -0.34 -2.48 15.72
CA LYS A 47 -0.67 -2.15 17.11
C LYS A 47 -2.16 -1.82 17.26
N VAL A 48 -2.71 -0.94 16.42
CA VAL A 48 -4.13 -0.55 16.50
C VAL A 48 -5.05 -1.77 16.43
N LEU A 49 -4.85 -2.63 15.41
CA LEU A 49 -5.66 -3.83 15.23
C LEU A 49 -5.50 -4.83 16.39
N LYS A 50 -4.30 -4.94 16.97
CA LYS A 50 -4.04 -5.76 18.16
C LYS A 50 -4.72 -5.20 19.40
N ASP A 51 -4.61 -3.90 19.64
CA ASP A 51 -5.07 -3.24 20.86
C ASP A 51 -6.60 -3.38 21.03
N HIS A 52 -7.36 -3.17 19.94
CA HIS A 52 -8.81 -3.30 19.99
C HIS A 52 -9.32 -4.70 19.60
N GLY A 53 -8.50 -5.54 18.94
CA GLY A 53 -8.84 -6.92 18.58
C GLY A 53 -10.03 -7.05 17.62
N GLN A 54 -10.29 -6.03 16.80
CA GLN A 54 -11.41 -5.97 15.87
C GLN A 54 -10.94 -6.23 14.44
N ASP A 55 -11.87 -6.43 13.53
CA ASP A 55 -11.57 -6.76 12.14
C ASP A 55 -11.19 -5.54 11.28
N TYR A 56 -11.62 -4.34 11.68
CA TYR A 56 -11.43 -3.09 10.93
C TYR A 56 -10.80 -2.02 11.81
N LEU A 57 -10.12 -1.06 11.19
CA LEU A 57 -9.38 0.00 11.87
C LEU A 57 -10.26 0.96 12.68
N VAL A 58 -11.52 1.15 12.29
CA VAL A 58 -12.40 2.14 12.91
C VAL A 58 -13.81 1.58 13.07
N GLY A 59 -14.32 1.60 14.31
CA GLY A 59 -15.73 1.32 14.62
C GLY A 59 -16.20 -0.08 14.21
N ASN A 60 -15.28 -1.05 14.10
CA ASN A 60 -15.51 -2.41 13.63
C ASN A 60 -16.33 -2.51 12.34
N LYS A 61 -16.16 -1.56 11.42
CA LYS A 61 -16.82 -1.54 10.12
C LYS A 61 -15.83 -1.15 9.05
N LEU A 62 -15.95 -1.77 7.87
CA LEU A 62 -15.16 -1.40 6.70
C LEU A 62 -15.28 0.11 6.44
N SER A 63 -14.12 0.75 6.39
CA SER A 63 -13.97 2.18 6.20
C SER A 63 -12.94 2.47 5.11
N PHE A 64 -12.85 3.74 4.72
CA PHE A 64 -11.87 4.19 3.74
C PHE A 64 -10.42 3.92 4.18
N ALA A 65 -10.15 3.97 5.48
CA ALA A 65 -8.83 3.67 6.04
C ALA A 65 -8.41 2.21 5.77
N ASP A 66 -9.36 1.28 5.84
CA ASP A 66 -9.08 -0.15 5.58
C ASP A 66 -8.73 -0.39 4.11
N ILE A 67 -9.38 0.33 3.20
CA ILE A 67 -9.11 0.26 1.75
C ILE A 67 -7.71 0.80 1.44
N HIS A 68 -7.35 1.95 2.00
CA HIS A 68 -6.03 2.55 1.82
C HIS A 68 -4.93 1.65 2.39
N LEU A 69 -5.14 1.13 3.60
CA LEU A 69 -4.18 0.22 4.21
C LEU A 69 -3.98 -1.03 3.35
N LEU A 70 -5.06 -1.62 2.81
CA LEU A 70 -4.96 -2.75 1.90
C LEU A 70 -4.18 -2.39 0.63
N GLU A 71 -4.47 -1.25 0.01
CA GLU A 71 -3.75 -0.78 -1.17
C GLU A 71 -2.25 -0.63 -0.90
N ALA A 72 -1.88 0.02 0.21
CA ALA A 72 -0.49 0.21 0.59
C ALA A 72 0.24 -1.10 0.88
N ILE A 73 -0.43 -2.06 1.53
CA ILE A 73 0.10 -3.41 1.74
C ILE A 73 0.42 -4.07 0.40
N LEU A 74 -0.56 -4.11 -0.51
CA LEU A 74 -0.39 -4.76 -1.81
C LEU A 74 0.71 -4.09 -2.64
N ALA A 75 0.75 -2.76 -2.65
CA ALA A 75 1.77 -2.00 -3.37
C ALA A 75 3.18 -2.20 -2.77
N THR A 76 3.30 -2.33 -1.45
CA THR A 76 4.59 -2.60 -0.81
C THR A 76 5.06 -4.04 -1.08
N GLU A 77 4.15 -5.00 -1.15
CA GLU A 77 4.47 -6.40 -1.46
C GLU A 77 4.97 -6.59 -2.91
N GLU A 78 4.57 -5.72 -3.85
CA GLU A 78 5.12 -5.70 -5.20
C GLU A 78 6.64 -5.40 -5.22
N PHE A 79 7.14 -4.69 -4.20
CA PHE A 79 8.58 -4.45 -4.01
C PHE A 79 9.27 -5.48 -3.14
N LYS A 80 8.60 -5.93 -2.07
CA LYS A 80 9.14 -6.89 -1.10
C LYS A 80 8.02 -7.87 -0.67
N PRO A 81 7.92 -9.05 -1.31
CA PRO A 81 6.81 -9.98 -1.09
C PRO A 81 6.67 -10.48 0.37
N ASP A 82 7.76 -10.51 1.12
CA ASP A 82 7.83 -10.96 2.51
C ASP A 82 7.70 -9.82 3.53
N VAL A 83 7.35 -8.59 3.11
CA VAL A 83 7.34 -7.39 3.98
C VAL A 83 6.42 -7.53 5.20
N LEU A 84 5.34 -8.31 5.08
CA LEU A 84 4.40 -8.54 6.18
C LEU A 84 4.81 -9.66 7.15
N SER A 85 5.96 -10.32 6.96
CA SER A 85 6.34 -11.49 7.77
C SER A 85 6.46 -11.20 9.28
N ALA A 86 6.76 -9.95 9.65
CA ALA A 86 6.82 -9.50 11.03
C ALA A 86 5.46 -8.99 11.59
N PHE A 87 4.40 -8.98 10.77
CA PHE A 87 3.12 -8.32 11.05
C PHE A 87 1.95 -9.31 10.87
N PRO A 88 1.80 -10.32 11.74
CA PRO A 88 0.78 -11.36 11.59
C PRO A 88 -0.66 -10.81 11.61
N THR A 89 -0.92 -9.73 12.35
CA THR A 89 -2.26 -9.13 12.36
C THR A 89 -2.57 -8.45 11.03
N LEU A 90 -1.61 -7.75 10.43
CA LEU A 90 -1.76 -7.20 9.08
C LEU A 90 -1.89 -8.28 8.00
N GLN A 91 -1.23 -9.44 8.14
CA GLN A 91 -1.45 -10.58 7.24
C GLN A 91 -2.90 -11.08 7.31
N ALA A 92 -3.43 -11.24 8.53
CA ALA A 92 -4.82 -11.65 8.73
C ALA A 92 -5.80 -10.59 8.18
N PHE A 93 -5.53 -9.30 8.44
CA PHE A 93 -6.30 -8.18 7.89
C PHE A 93 -6.33 -8.21 6.36
N LYS A 94 -5.16 -8.29 5.70
CA LYS A 94 -5.06 -8.38 4.23
C LYS A 94 -5.92 -9.54 3.70
N GLY A 95 -5.80 -10.72 4.32
CA GLY A 95 -6.55 -11.91 3.92
C GLY A 95 -8.07 -11.72 4.03
N LYS A 96 -8.56 -11.12 5.12
CA LYS A 96 -9.98 -10.83 5.32
C LYS A 96 -10.48 -9.78 4.34
N THR A 97 -9.84 -8.62 4.28
CA THR A 97 -10.26 -7.48 3.46
C THR A 97 -10.21 -7.81 1.97
N SER A 98 -9.19 -8.54 1.51
CA SER A 98 -9.07 -9.00 0.12
C SER A 98 -10.17 -9.98 -0.31
N ASN A 99 -10.82 -10.67 0.64
CA ASN A 99 -11.90 -11.62 0.37
C ASN A 99 -13.30 -10.99 0.34
N ILE A 100 -13.44 -9.70 0.65
CA ILE A 100 -14.70 -8.98 0.50
C ILE A 100 -15.14 -9.05 -0.97
N PRO A 101 -16.38 -9.47 -1.31
CA PRO A 101 -16.74 -9.82 -2.68
C PRO A 101 -16.43 -8.75 -3.74
N THR A 102 -16.66 -7.47 -3.43
CA THR A 102 -16.38 -6.34 -4.33
C THR A 102 -14.87 -6.12 -4.51
N ILE A 103 -14.10 -6.18 -3.43
CA ILE A 103 -12.64 -6.05 -3.45
C ILE A 103 -12.01 -7.24 -4.16
N LYS A 104 -12.44 -8.46 -3.84
CA LYS A 104 -12.00 -9.69 -4.50
C LYS A 104 -12.23 -9.63 -6.00
N LYS A 105 -13.41 -9.18 -6.44
CA LYS A 105 -13.71 -8.96 -7.86
C LYS A 105 -12.79 -7.90 -8.47
N PHE A 106 -12.47 -6.83 -7.74
CA PHE A 106 -11.54 -5.80 -8.19
C PHE A 106 -10.08 -6.29 -8.27
N LEU A 107 -9.67 -7.25 -7.44
CA LEU A 107 -8.32 -7.82 -7.48
C LEU A 107 -8.14 -8.93 -8.53
N GLN A 108 -9.22 -9.39 -9.17
CA GLN A 108 -9.15 -10.40 -10.22
C GLN A 108 -8.56 -9.84 -11.53
N PRO A 109 -7.89 -10.68 -12.35
CA PRO A 109 -7.46 -10.29 -13.68
C PRO A 109 -8.63 -9.78 -14.54
N GLY A 110 -8.38 -8.75 -15.34
CA GLY A 110 -9.40 -8.12 -16.18
C GLY A 110 -10.28 -7.08 -15.49
N SER A 111 -10.03 -6.79 -14.20
CA SER A 111 -10.61 -5.64 -13.53
C SER A 111 -10.00 -4.32 -14.02
N GLN A 112 -10.51 -3.20 -13.50
CA GLN A 112 -9.94 -1.88 -13.75
C GLN A 112 -8.68 -1.58 -12.92
N LYS A 113 -8.23 -2.51 -12.06
CA LYS A 113 -6.96 -2.35 -11.32
C LYS A 113 -5.83 -2.20 -12.32
N LYS A 114 -5.06 -1.12 -12.18
CA LYS A 114 -3.90 -0.86 -13.04
C LYS A 114 -2.69 -1.67 -12.56
N PRO A 115 -1.83 -2.14 -13.48
CA PRO A 115 -0.54 -2.71 -13.11
C PRO A 115 0.40 -1.61 -12.58
N PRO A 116 1.54 -1.98 -11.98
CA PRO A 116 2.62 -1.06 -11.68
C PRO A 116 3.05 -0.28 -12.93
N THR A 117 3.48 0.97 -12.75
CA THR A 117 3.95 1.82 -13.85
C THR A 117 5.16 1.20 -14.54
N ASP A 118 5.04 0.96 -15.84
CA ASP A 118 6.12 0.52 -16.71
C ASP A 118 6.78 1.71 -17.44
N ASP A 119 7.86 1.44 -18.18
CA ASP A 119 8.65 2.47 -18.87
C ASP A 119 7.84 3.17 -19.97
N GLU A 120 6.87 2.49 -20.60
CA GLU A 120 6.01 3.08 -21.63
C GLU A 120 5.05 4.10 -21.02
N LEU A 121 4.34 3.73 -19.95
CA LEU A 121 3.47 4.64 -19.23
C LEU A 121 4.26 5.80 -18.61
N LEU A 122 5.47 5.53 -18.12
CA LEU A 122 6.37 6.56 -17.58
C LEU A 122 6.74 7.59 -18.65
N ALA A 123 7.08 7.16 -19.87
CA ALA A 123 7.39 8.06 -20.98
C ALA A 123 6.20 8.96 -21.34
N ILE A 124 4.98 8.41 -21.34
CA ILE A 124 3.75 9.19 -21.55
C ILE A 124 3.57 10.23 -20.46
N VAL A 125 3.74 9.84 -19.18
CA VAL A 125 3.63 10.76 -18.03
C VAL A 125 4.64 11.90 -18.14
N MET A 126 5.90 11.60 -18.46
CA MET A 126 6.93 12.63 -18.64
C MET A 126 6.59 13.58 -19.79
N ASN A 127 6.10 13.06 -20.92
CA ASN A 127 5.75 13.88 -22.07
C ASN A 127 4.49 14.75 -21.87
N VAL A 128 3.55 14.35 -21.00
CA VAL A 128 2.30 15.12 -20.78
C VAL A 128 2.45 16.14 -19.65
N PHE A 129 3.12 15.78 -18.56
CA PHE A 129 3.13 16.58 -17.34
C PHE A 129 4.45 17.34 -17.09
N TYR A 130 5.53 16.98 -17.79
CA TYR A 130 6.86 17.54 -17.58
C TYR A 130 7.52 18.05 -18.88
N SER A 131 6.73 18.23 -19.95
CA SER A 131 7.14 18.83 -21.23
C SER A 131 7.12 20.35 -21.22
#